data_AF-A0A935LN01-F1
#
_entry.id   AF-A0A935LN01-F1
#
_cell.length_a   1.000
_cell.length_b   1.000
_cell.length_c   1.000
_cell.angle_alpha   90.00
_cell.angle_beta   90.00
_cell.angle_gamma   90.00
#
_symmetry.space_group_name_H-M   'P 1'
#
loop_
_entity.id
_entity.type
_entity.pdbx_description
1 polymer ?
#
loop_
_entity_poly.entity_id
_entity_poly.type
_entity_poly.pdbx_seq_one_letter_code
_entity_poly.pdbx_strand_id
1 'polypeptide(L)'
;MQHTLVLEYNNVQQLEEAFGLHGKELSLRNDWAIAGNADFVRASCRFMQRCRELCTQHGALFVFLTSHDRFSGRPAQCPRVYAKAIPGFAPDITVLGKVIGGGMPLAAFGGKRAVMEQLAPLGPVYQAGTLSGNPVATACGLATLREIRKPGFYEELARKTRS
;
A
#
# COMPACT_ATOMS: atom_id res chain seq x y z
N MET A 1 2.41 -9.72 -20.81
CA MET A 1 2.19 -10.51 -19.58
C MET A 1 3.28 -11.56 -19.31
N GLN A 2 4.43 -11.55 -20.01
CA GLN A 2 5.47 -12.59 -19.83
C GLN A 2 6.27 -12.48 -18.51
N HIS A 3 6.23 -11.33 -17.82
CA HIS A 3 6.96 -11.07 -16.57
C HIS A 3 6.05 -10.74 -15.38
N THR A 4 4.79 -11.18 -15.42
CA THR A 4 3.83 -10.90 -14.34
C THR A 4 3.09 -12.16 -13.97
N LEU A 5 3.34 -12.66 -12.76
CA LEU A 5 2.62 -13.77 -12.16
C LEU A 5 1.41 -13.22 -11.40
N VAL A 6 0.22 -13.72 -11.71
CA VAL A 6 -1.01 -13.36 -11.01
C VAL A 6 -1.40 -14.50 -10.08
N LEU A 7 -1.55 -14.19 -8.81
CA LEU A 7 -1.92 -15.13 -7.76
C LEU A 7 -3.31 -14.83 -7.22
N GLU A 8 -3.97 -15.87 -6.74
CA GLU A 8 -5.22 -15.76 -6.02
C GLU A 8 -4.99 -15.03 -4.68
N TYR A 9 -5.82 -14.04 -4.42
CA TYR A 9 -5.74 -13.24 -3.21
C TYR A 9 -6.04 -14.10 -1.97
N ASN A 10 -5.30 -13.92 -0.88
CA ASN A 10 -5.35 -14.77 0.33
C ASN A 10 -4.89 -16.24 0.16
N ASN A 11 -4.42 -16.67 -1.00
CA ASN A 11 -3.91 -18.02 -1.18
C ASN A 11 -2.42 -18.11 -0.79
N VAL A 12 -2.17 -18.59 0.43
CA VAL A 12 -0.80 -18.72 0.98
C VAL A 12 0.00 -19.81 0.25
N GLN A 13 -0.64 -20.92 -0.10
CA GLN A 13 0.04 -22.04 -0.74
C GLN A 13 0.57 -21.63 -2.12
N GLN A 14 -0.28 -20.98 -2.92
CA GLN A 14 0.12 -20.52 -4.26
C GLN A 14 1.23 -19.46 -4.18
N LEU A 15 1.23 -18.64 -3.14
CA LEU A 15 2.30 -17.68 -2.88
C LEU A 15 3.63 -18.39 -2.56
N GLU A 16 3.61 -19.42 -1.73
CA GLU A 16 4.82 -20.20 -1.40
C GLU A 16 5.37 -20.93 -2.63
N GLU A 17 4.49 -21.55 -3.43
CA GLU A 17 4.87 -22.22 -4.67
C GLU A 17 5.52 -21.25 -5.65
N ALA A 18 4.94 -20.06 -5.83
CA ALA A 18 5.48 -19.00 -6.68
C ALA A 18 6.89 -18.56 -6.26
N PHE A 19 7.11 -18.32 -4.96
CA PHE A 19 8.42 -17.96 -4.44
C PHE A 19 9.42 -19.12 -4.47
N GLY A 20 8.94 -20.36 -4.33
CA GLY A 20 9.77 -21.56 -4.51
C GLY A 20 10.31 -21.70 -5.93
N LEU A 21 9.49 -21.39 -6.94
CA LEU A 21 9.86 -21.50 -8.35
C LEU A 21 10.67 -20.30 -8.86
N HIS A 22 10.35 -19.08 -8.41
CA HIS A 22 10.85 -17.84 -9.03
C HIS A 22 11.46 -16.83 -8.05
N GLY A 23 11.53 -17.13 -6.75
CA GLY A 23 11.68 -16.11 -5.70
C GLY A 23 12.84 -15.11 -5.85
N LYS A 24 13.99 -15.52 -6.45
CA LYS A 24 15.15 -14.62 -6.65
C LYS A 24 14.92 -13.54 -7.72
N GLU A 25 13.95 -13.73 -8.59
CA GLU A 25 13.62 -12.82 -9.70
C GLU A 25 12.34 -12.03 -9.43
N LEU A 26 11.67 -12.29 -8.31
CA LEU A 26 10.38 -11.69 -8.00
C LEU A 26 10.52 -10.38 -7.23
N SER A 27 9.62 -9.46 -7.52
CA SER A 27 9.16 -8.43 -6.59
C SER A 27 7.68 -8.69 -6.30
N LEU A 28 7.23 -8.50 -5.05
CA LEU A 28 5.84 -8.73 -4.69
C LEU A 28 5.10 -7.41 -4.57
N ARG A 29 4.04 -7.27 -5.35
CA ARG A 29 3.07 -6.19 -5.20
C ARG A 29 1.79 -6.75 -4.61
N ASN A 30 1.49 -6.38 -3.37
CA ASN A 30 0.17 -6.62 -2.81
C ASN A 30 -0.73 -5.43 -3.13
N ASP A 31 -1.67 -5.68 -4.04
CA ASP A 31 -2.52 -4.63 -4.59
C ASP A 31 -3.44 -4.01 -3.55
N TRP A 32 -3.93 -4.79 -2.59
CA TRP A 32 -4.86 -4.26 -1.60
C TRP A 32 -4.71 -4.91 -0.22
N ALA A 33 -5.00 -4.16 0.84
CA ALA A 33 -5.32 -4.71 2.15
C ALA A 33 -6.74 -5.28 2.23
N ILE A 34 -7.64 -4.69 1.45
CA ILE A 34 -9.02 -5.09 1.26
C ILE A 34 -9.27 -4.99 -0.24
N ALA A 35 -9.53 -6.11 -0.89
CA ALA A 35 -9.84 -6.18 -2.29
C ALA A 35 -11.20 -5.51 -2.58
N GLY A 36 -11.18 -4.20 -2.85
CA GLY A 36 -12.40 -3.41 -3.00
C GLY A 36 -13.14 -3.62 -4.32
N ASN A 37 -12.45 -4.15 -5.36
CA ASN A 37 -13.05 -4.39 -6.68
C ASN A 37 -13.52 -5.85 -6.86
N ALA A 38 -13.32 -6.70 -5.86
CA ALA A 38 -13.72 -8.11 -5.85
C ALA A 38 -14.30 -8.42 -4.46
N ASP A 39 -15.55 -7.97 -4.24
CA ASP A 39 -16.38 -8.33 -3.08
C ASP A 39 -15.86 -7.98 -1.68
N PHE A 40 -15.00 -6.95 -1.56
CA PHE A 40 -14.51 -6.46 -0.26
C PHE A 40 -13.79 -7.54 0.58
N VAL A 41 -12.98 -8.38 -0.07
CA VAL A 41 -12.23 -9.44 0.63
C VAL A 41 -11.03 -8.84 1.36
N ARG A 42 -10.95 -8.99 2.68
CA ARG A 42 -9.81 -8.52 3.49
C ARG A 42 -8.63 -9.51 3.41
N ALA A 43 -7.40 -9.01 3.24
CA ALA A 43 -6.22 -9.85 3.40
C ALA A 43 -6.11 -10.33 4.85
N SER A 44 -6.02 -11.65 5.01
CA SER A 44 -5.81 -12.29 6.30
C SER A 44 -4.43 -11.92 6.86
N CYS A 45 -4.32 -11.87 8.19
CA CYS A 45 -3.02 -11.60 8.83
C CYS A 45 -2.00 -12.68 8.47
N ARG A 46 -2.43 -13.94 8.34
CA ARG A 46 -1.59 -15.06 7.90
C ARG A 46 -1.00 -14.80 6.51
N PHE A 47 -1.83 -14.39 5.55
CA PHE A 47 -1.38 -14.07 4.20
C PHE A 47 -0.39 -12.91 4.19
N MET A 48 -0.72 -11.80 4.87
CA MET A 48 0.13 -10.62 4.94
C MET A 48 1.48 -10.89 5.61
N GLN A 49 1.48 -11.70 6.67
CA GLN A 49 2.69 -12.14 7.33
C GLN A 49 3.56 -12.96 6.37
N ARG A 50 2.96 -13.94 5.68
CA ARG A 50 3.71 -14.79 4.76
C ARG A 50 4.28 -14.03 3.56
N CYS A 51 3.53 -13.08 3.01
CA CYS A 51 4.03 -12.13 2.00
C CYS A 51 5.31 -11.45 2.46
N ARG A 52 5.31 -10.91 3.70
CA ARG A 52 6.48 -10.22 4.24
C ARG A 52 7.66 -11.18 4.43
N GLU A 53 7.43 -12.35 5.01
CA GLU A 53 8.48 -13.36 5.25
C GLU A 53 9.13 -13.82 3.96
N LEU A 54 8.35 -14.19 2.94
CA LEU A 54 8.85 -14.64 1.64
C LEU A 54 9.65 -13.53 0.95
N CYS A 55 9.16 -12.29 1.00
CA CYS A 55 9.91 -11.17 0.42
C CYS A 55 11.28 -10.99 1.09
N THR A 56 11.33 -11.09 2.42
CA THR A 56 12.59 -11.01 3.16
C THR A 56 13.52 -12.19 2.86
N GLN A 57 12.98 -13.42 2.81
CA GLN A 57 13.74 -14.65 2.56
C GLN A 57 14.42 -14.65 1.18
N HIS A 58 13.74 -14.10 0.18
CA HIS A 58 14.21 -14.13 -1.20
C HIS A 58 14.84 -12.81 -1.67
N GLY A 59 14.92 -11.78 -0.81
CA GLY A 59 15.43 -10.46 -1.17
C GLY A 59 14.50 -9.66 -2.10
N ALA A 60 13.23 -10.05 -2.18
CA ALA A 60 12.23 -9.37 -2.99
C ALA A 60 11.70 -8.11 -2.29
N LEU A 61 11.41 -7.07 -3.08
CA LEU A 61 10.74 -5.88 -2.58
C LEU A 61 9.26 -6.18 -2.34
N PHE A 62 8.77 -5.81 -1.15
CA PHE A 62 7.35 -5.86 -0.82
C PHE A 62 6.70 -4.48 -1.01
N VAL A 63 5.87 -4.35 -2.04
CA VAL A 63 5.12 -3.14 -2.38
C VAL A 63 3.67 -3.27 -1.89
N PHE A 64 3.21 -2.30 -1.11
CA PHE A 64 1.88 -2.30 -0.51
C PHE A 64 1.05 -1.09 -0.96
N LEU A 65 -0.06 -1.34 -1.64
CA LEU A 65 -0.95 -0.31 -2.15
C LEU A 65 -2.07 -0.03 -1.14
N THR A 66 -2.16 1.21 -0.65
CA THR A 66 -3.21 1.62 0.31
C THR A 66 -4.32 2.41 -0.34
N SER A 67 -4.22 2.75 -1.63
CA SER A 67 -5.11 3.75 -2.25
C SER A 67 -6.61 3.40 -2.17
N HIS A 68 -7.01 2.14 -1.89
CA HIS A 68 -8.40 1.71 -1.73
C HIS A 68 -8.84 1.52 -0.26
N ASP A 69 -8.02 1.85 0.74
CA ASP A 69 -8.27 1.60 2.16
C ASP A 69 -9.34 2.50 2.82
N ARG A 70 -10.26 3.06 2.02
CA ARG A 70 -11.40 3.92 2.41
C ARG A 70 -12.18 3.40 3.61
N PHE A 71 -12.17 2.09 3.86
CA PHE A 71 -13.13 1.45 4.77
C PHE A 71 -12.64 1.15 6.19
N SER A 72 -11.36 1.33 6.50
CA SER A 72 -10.91 1.24 7.91
C SER A 72 -11.12 2.54 8.68
N GLY A 73 -11.66 3.57 8.01
CA GLY A 73 -11.78 4.91 8.56
C GLY A 73 -10.45 5.36 9.15
N ARG A 74 -9.34 5.26 8.40
CA ARG A 74 -8.00 5.82 8.73
C ARG A 74 -7.01 5.52 7.56
N PRO A 75 -6.86 6.41 6.55
CA PRO A 75 -6.08 6.24 5.32
C PRO A 75 -4.55 6.19 5.52
N ALA A 76 -4.08 6.28 6.77
CA ALA A 76 -2.69 6.07 7.15
C ALA A 76 -2.50 4.88 8.10
N GLN A 77 -3.56 4.09 8.37
CA GLN A 77 -3.52 3.00 9.34
C GLN A 77 -3.46 1.62 8.72
N CYS A 78 -3.62 1.43 7.42
CA CYS A 78 -3.67 0.06 6.89
C CYS A 78 -2.38 -0.76 7.16
N PRO A 79 -1.16 -0.23 6.92
CA PRO A 79 0.06 -0.88 7.38
C PRO A 79 0.14 -0.97 8.91
N ARG A 80 -0.44 0.00 9.64
CA ARG A 80 -0.44 0.05 11.11
C ARG A 80 -1.39 -0.97 11.75
N VAL A 81 -2.46 -1.36 11.07
CA VAL A 81 -3.39 -2.42 11.48
C VAL A 81 -2.66 -3.76 11.39
N TYR A 82 -1.98 -4.01 10.27
CA TYR A 82 -1.14 -5.19 10.15
C TYR A 82 0.07 -5.14 11.09
N ALA A 83 0.71 -3.99 11.30
CA ALA A 83 1.82 -3.85 12.25
C ALA A 83 1.42 -4.07 13.71
N LYS A 84 0.16 -3.84 14.08
CA LYS A 84 -0.36 -4.21 15.41
C LYS A 84 -0.57 -5.72 15.55
N ALA A 85 -0.99 -6.38 14.48
CA ALA A 85 -1.30 -7.81 14.49
C ALA A 85 -0.08 -8.71 14.17
N ILE A 86 0.89 -8.17 13.43
CA ILE A 86 2.06 -8.86 12.90
C ILE A 86 3.28 -8.06 13.37
N PRO A 87 4.00 -8.56 14.40
CA PRO A 87 5.20 -7.91 14.90
C PRO A 87 6.23 -7.70 13.79
N GLY A 88 6.79 -6.48 13.70
CA GLY A 88 7.82 -6.14 12.71
C GLY A 88 7.31 -5.99 11.27
N PHE A 89 5.99 -6.01 11.03
CA PHE A 89 5.45 -5.80 9.69
C PHE A 89 5.77 -4.39 9.17
N ALA A 90 6.55 -4.35 8.08
CA ALA A 90 6.85 -3.14 7.35
C ALA A 90 6.99 -3.47 5.84
N PRO A 91 6.20 -2.83 4.96
CA PRO A 91 6.44 -2.91 3.52
C PRO A 91 7.70 -2.13 3.13
N ASP A 92 8.33 -2.51 2.02
CA ASP A 92 9.50 -1.81 1.50
C ASP A 92 9.10 -0.53 0.77
N ILE A 93 7.96 -0.57 0.08
CA ILE A 93 7.33 0.57 -0.59
C ILE A 93 5.84 0.58 -0.26
N THR A 94 5.31 1.75 0.07
CA THR A 94 3.88 2.02 0.21
C THR A 94 3.43 2.96 -0.89
N VAL A 95 2.33 2.64 -1.55
CA VAL A 95 1.73 3.47 -2.61
C VAL A 95 0.40 4.01 -2.12
N LEU A 96 0.27 5.33 -2.18
CA LEU A 96 -0.84 6.13 -1.70
C LEU A 96 -1.56 6.82 -2.87
N GLY A 97 -2.85 7.05 -2.71
CA GLY A 97 -3.67 7.79 -3.67
C GLY A 97 -5.02 8.18 -3.08
N LYS A 98 -5.95 8.63 -3.92
CA LYS A 98 -7.31 9.02 -3.52
C LYS A 98 -7.34 10.13 -2.47
N VAL A 99 -7.48 9.77 -1.19
CA VAL A 99 -7.71 10.72 -0.08
C VAL A 99 -6.58 11.74 0.03
N ILE A 100 -5.34 11.33 -0.28
CA ILE A 100 -4.19 12.22 -0.20
C ILE A 100 -4.23 13.37 -1.22
N GLY A 101 -5.06 13.27 -2.27
CA GLY A 101 -5.28 14.34 -3.23
C GLY A 101 -6.46 15.26 -2.90
N GLY A 102 -7.25 14.95 -1.88
CA GLY A 102 -8.41 15.77 -1.50
C GLY A 102 -9.41 16.01 -2.64
N GLY A 103 -9.59 15.01 -3.51
CA GLY A 103 -10.44 15.11 -4.71
C GLY A 103 -9.71 15.52 -5.99
N MET A 104 -8.46 15.99 -5.88
CA MET A 104 -7.62 16.31 -7.04
C MET A 104 -6.72 15.13 -7.44
N PRO A 105 -6.23 15.07 -8.70
CA PRO A 105 -5.27 14.05 -9.14
C PRO A 105 -3.95 14.16 -8.36
N LEU A 106 -3.76 13.27 -7.39
CA LEU A 106 -2.53 13.14 -6.62
C LEU A 106 -2.35 11.70 -6.15
N ALA A 107 -1.17 11.16 -6.42
CA ALA A 107 -0.68 9.90 -5.91
C ALA A 107 0.74 10.12 -5.36
N ALA A 108 1.14 9.29 -4.42
CA ALA A 108 2.48 9.30 -3.86
C ALA A 108 2.91 7.87 -3.59
N PHE A 109 4.20 7.60 -3.65
CA PHE A 109 4.77 6.37 -3.11
C PHE A 109 5.99 6.72 -2.27
N GLY A 110 6.24 5.92 -1.25
CA GLY A 110 7.31 6.15 -0.30
C GLY A 110 7.71 4.86 0.37
N GLY A 111 8.96 4.76 0.82
CA GLY A 111 9.49 3.51 1.33
C GLY A 111 10.77 3.71 2.10
N LYS A 112 11.52 2.62 2.27
CA LYS A 112 12.85 2.66 2.89
C LYS A 112 13.76 3.62 2.11
N ARG A 113 14.58 4.39 2.82
CA ARG A 113 15.56 5.34 2.26
C ARG A 113 16.40 4.71 1.15
N ALA A 114 16.99 3.54 1.41
CA ALA A 114 17.84 2.83 0.45
C ALA A 114 17.13 2.50 -0.88
N VAL A 115 15.80 2.36 -0.87
CA VAL A 115 14.99 2.14 -2.08
C VAL A 115 14.66 3.47 -2.76
N MET A 116 14.29 4.50 -1.99
CA MET A 116 13.94 5.82 -2.53
C MET A 116 15.14 6.57 -3.11
N GLU A 117 16.34 6.34 -2.59
CA GLU A 117 17.59 6.90 -3.12
C GLU A 117 17.99 6.31 -4.48
N GLN A 118 17.33 5.24 -4.95
CA GLN A 118 17.49 4.75 -6.31
C GLN A 118 16.78 5.61 -7.35
N LEU A 119 15.86 6.49 -6.94
CA LEU A 119 15.12 7.36 -7.85
C LEU A 119 15.98 8.54 -8.29
N ALA A 120 15.83 8.95 -9.56
CA ALA A 120 16.41 10.19 -10.05
C ALA A 120 15.92 11.39 -9.21
N PRO A 121 16.77 12.40 -8.95
CA PRO A 121 18.13 12.56 -9.46
C PRO A 121 19.24 11.84 -8.65
N LEU A 122 18.89 11.15 -7.55
CA LEU A 122 19.87 10.54 -6.64
C LEU A 122 20.39 9.19 -7.16
N GLY A 123 19.56 8.45 -7.88
CA GLY A 123 19.90 7.14 -8.41
C GLY A 123 19.47 6.94 -9.86
N PRO A 124 19.67 5.72 -10.39
CA PRO A 124 19.53 5.43 -11.81
C PRO A 124 18.08 5.24 -12.28
N VAL A 125 17.11 5.11 -11.37
CA VAL A 125 15.72 4.83 -11.71
C VAL A 125 15.00 6.13 -12.05
N TYR A 126 14.76 6.35 -13.33
CA TYR A 126 14.07 7.55 -13.79
C TYR A 126 12.59 7.54 -13.38
N GLN A 127 12.18 8.59 -12.68
CA GLN A 127 10.79 8.89 -12.39
C GLN A 127 10.60 10.41 -12.48
N ALA A 128 9.67 10.85 -13.31
CA ALA A 128 9.33 12.26 -13.45
C ALA A 128 7.84 12.41 -13.76
N GLY A 129 7.31 13.61 -13.54
CA GLY A 129 5.96 13.97 -13.94
C GLY A 129 5.77 15.48 -13.89
N THR A 130 5.35 16.07 -15.02
CA THR A 130 5.19 17.53 -15.18
C THR A 130 4.26 18.14 -14.13
N LEU A 131 3.21 17.41 -13.74
CA LEU A 131 2.21 17.86 -12.77
C LEU A 131 2.35 17.18 -11.40
N SER A 132 3.42 16.42 -11.20
CA SER A 132 3.71 15.79 -9.91
C SER A 132 3.92 16.86 -8.84
N GLY A 133 3.19 16.74 -7.73
CA GLY A 133 3.29 17.71 -6.63
C GLY A 133 2.67 19.08 -6.91
N ASN A 134 1.81 19.21 -7.94
CA ASN A 134 1.18 20.49 -8.28
C ASN A 134 0.51 21.15 -7.04
N PRO A 135 0.60 22.48 -6.92
CA PRO A 135 0.25 23.18 -5.68
C PRO A 135 -1.24 23.07 -5.33
N VAL A 136 -2.12 22.99 -6.34
CA VAL A 136 -3.58 22.86 -6.11
C VAL A 136 -3.89 21.51 -5.46
N ALA A 137 -3.42 20.41 -6.06
CA ALA A 137 -3.68 19.08 -5.52
C ALA A 137 -3.00 18.89 -4.15
N THR A 138 -1.80 19.45 -3.96
CA THR A 138 -1.10 19.46 -2.67
C THR A 138 -1.90 20.21 -1.61
N ALA A 139 -2.44 21.40 -1.92
CA ALA A 139 -3.25 22.18 -0.99
C ALA A 139 -4.57 21.46 -0.61
N CYS A 140 -5.29 20.92 -1.59
CA CYS A 140 -6.50 20.11 -1.36
C CYS A 140 -6.20 18.87 -0.51
N GLY A 141 -5.09 18.18 -0.80
CA GLY A 141 -4.60 17.06 -0.03
C GLY A 141 -4.30 17.42 1.42
N LEU A 142 -3.52 18.48 1.65
CA LEU A 142 -3.18 18.96 2.99
C LEU A 142 -4.42 19.38 3.79
N ALA A 143 -5.36 20.10 3.18
CA ALA A 143 -6.62 20.47 3.81
C ALA A 143 -7.41 19.21 4.23
N THR A 144 -7.55 18.26 3.32
CA THR A 144 -8.23 16.98 3.59
C THR A 144 -7.54 16.23 4.72
N LEU A 145 -6.22 16.10 4.70
CA LEU A 145 -5.44 15.42 5.73
C LEU A 145 -5.57 16.10 7.10
N ARG A 146 -5.73 17.42 7.16
CA ARG A 146 -6.00 18.14 8.42
C ARG A 146 -7.38 17.81 8.97
N GLU A 147 -8.40 17.82 8.12
CA GLU A 147 -9.79 17.53 8.51
C GLU A 147 -9.94 16.11 9.05
N ILE A 148 -9.40 15.12 8.33
CA ILE A 148 -9.54 13.72 8.73
C ILE A 148 -8.67 13.35 9.95
N ARG A 149 -7.71 14.20 10.32
CA ARG A 149 -6.89 14.04 11.54
C ARG A 149 -7.57 14.59 12.79
N LYS A 150 -8.70 15.29 12.66
CA LYS A 150 -9.44 15.81 13.81
C LYS A 150 -9.88 14.65 14.72
N PRO A 151 -9.78 14.79 16.06
CA PRO A 151 -10.26 13.77 16.99
C PRO A 151 -11.72 13.43 16.73
N GLY A 152 -12.08 12.15 16.82
CA GLY A 152 -13.46 11.70 16.64
C GLY A 152 -13.94 11.59 15.18
N PHE A 153 -13.16 12.04 14.19
CA PHE A 153 -13.60 12.02 12.78
C PHE A 153 -13.96 10.61 12.31
N TYR A 154 -13.14 9.63 12.64
CA TYR A 154 -13.33 8.26 12.17
C TYR A 154 -14.30 7.45 13.01
N GLU A 155 -14.39 7.76 14.30
CA GLU A 155 -15.40 7.23 15.19
C GLU A 155 -16.80 7.65 14.69
N GLU A 156 -16.96 8.92 14.34
CA GLU A 156 -18.21 9.45 13.78
C GLU A 156 -18.50 8.88 12.38
N LEU A 157 -17.49 8.76 11.52
CA LEU A 157 -17.64 8.11 10.21
C LEU A 157 -18.14 6.66 10.37
N ALA A 158 -17.52 5.89 11.25
CA ALA A 158 -17.89 4.50 11.50
C ALA A 158 -19.30 4.36 12.10
N ARG A 159 -19.76 5.34 12.88
CA ARG A 159 -21.12 5.38 13.41
C ARG A 159 -22.15 5.55 12.29
N LYS A 160 -21.88 6.45 11.33
CA LYS A 160 -22.79 6.75 10.20
C LYS A 160 -22.90 5.62 9.18
N THR A 161 -21.87 4.79 9.02
CA THR A 161 -21.85 3.70 8.03
C THR A 161 -22.39 2.37 8.55
N ARG A 162 -22.91 2.32 9.78
CA ARG A 162 -23.49 1.11 10.40
C ARG A 162 -25.02 1.13 10.45
N SER A 163 -25.67 2.19 9.93
CA SER A 163 -27.14 2.27 9.80
C SER A 163 -27.62 1.60 8.52
#